data_AF-X1D6K4-F1
#
_entry.id   AF-X1D6K4-F1
#
_cell.length_a   1.000
_cell.length_b   1.000
_cell.length_c   1.000
_cell.angle_alpha   90.00
_cell.angle_beta   90.00
_cell.angle_gamma   90.00
#
_symmetry.space_group_name_H-M   'P 1'
#
loop_
_entity.id
_entity.type
_entity.pdbx_description
1 polymer ?
#
loop_
_entity_poly.entity_id
_entity_poly.type
_entity_poly.pdbx_seq_one_letter_code
_entity_poly.pdbx_strand_id
1 'polypeptide(L)'
;TTGYFGLTGAGFKVFLDNYSATEKQKSKFGNAIYTPAARLKEGLLFSQFGKIHSCIDSSDGLAWSLFELLRNKDELGILLDNIPIDPNVTDFAEKHNIRAEELALYAGEEFELLFTLKEEDYTELQKLMKAQNMDIFKIGKITDKNPGLIQLVEDEKTIDISPKGWEHFS
;
A
#
# COMPACT_ATOMS: atom_id res chain seq x y z
N THR A 1 -3.95 -1.24 -5.80
CA THR A 1 -2.73 -1.95 -5.38
C THR A 1 -2.88 -3.45 -5.59
N THR A 2 -1.77 -4.19 -5.69
CA THR A 2 -1.74 -5.66 -5.84
C THR A 2 -1.79 -6.44 -4.53
N GLY A 3 -1.61 -5.78 -3.38
CA GLY A 3 -1.54 -6.50 -2.11
C GLY A 3 -1.76 -5.65 -0.87
N TYR A 4 -1.53 -6.29 0.27
CA TYR A 4 -1.68 -5.71 1.59
C TYR A 4 -0.41 -4.96 2.00
N PHE A 5 -0.56 -3.95 2.86
CA PHE A 5 0.53 -3.18 3.44
C PHE A 5 0.69 -3.45 4.94
N GLY A 6 1.87 -3.10 5.48
CA GLY A 6 2.17 -3.12 6.90
C GLY A 6 2.75 -4.43 7.46
N LEU A 7 2.86 -5.49 6.65
CA LEU A 7 3.48 -6.75 7.08
C LEU A 7 4.97 -6.57 7.39
N THR A 8 5.70 -5.84 6.55
CA THR A 8 7.11 -5.48 6.74
C THR A 8 7.27 -4.54 7.93
N GLY A 9 6.42 -3.50 8.04
CA GLY A 9 6.40 -2.58 9.18
C GLY A 9 6.22 -3.29 10.52
N ALA A 10 5.21 -4.17 10.63
CA ALA A 10 5.03 -5.01 11.82
C ALA A 10 6.21 -5.95 12.04
N GLY A 11 6.78 -6.52 10.97
CA GLY A 11 7.96 -7.35 11.03
C GLY A 11 9.18 -6.64 11.58
N PHE A 12 9.46 -5.41 11.16
CA PHE A 12 10.56 -4.61 11.71
C PHE A 12 10.39 -4.35 13.20
N LYS A 13 9.15 -4.05 13.66
CA LYS A 13 8.88 -3.95 15.10
C LYS A 13 9.20 -5.24 15.85
N VAL A 14 8.85 -6.39 15.28
CA VAL A 14 9.11 -7.69 15.91
C VAL A 14 10.59 -8.06 15.92
N PHE A 15 11.28 -7.92 14.78
CA PHE A 15 12.62 -8.46 14.59
C PHE A 15 13.75 -7.49 14.92
N LEU A 16 13.50 -6.17 14.86
CA LEU A 16 14.50 -5.13 15.17
C LEU A 16 14.22 -4.48 16.53
N ASP A 17 12.95 -4.15 16.81
CA ASP A 17 12.57 -3.44 18.04
C ASP A 17 12.14 -4.40 19.18
N ASN A 18 12.25 -5.72 18.98
CA ASN A 18 11.93 -6.77 19.96
C ASN A 18 10.48 -6.81 20.47
N TYR A 19 9.51 -6.40 19.65
CA TYR A 19 8.08 -6.51 20.00
C TYR A 19 7.62 -7.98 20.05
N SER A 20 6.74 -8.30 21.00
CA SER A 20 6.19 -9.66 21.13
C SER A 20 5.12 -9.95 20.07
N ALA A 21 5.24 -11.08 19.38
CA ALA A 21 4.28 -11.56 18.39
C ALA A 21 4.04 -13.06 18.52
N THR A 22 2.88 -13.53 18.06
CA THR A 22 2.58 -14.97 17.97
C THR A 22 3.47 -15.65 16.92
N GLU A 23 3.65 -16.97 16.99
CA GLU A 23 4.43 -17.71 15.99
C GLU A 23 3.85 -17.57 14.57
N LYS A 24 2.52 -17.48 14.46
CA LYS A 24 1.83 -17.20 13.19
C LYS A 24 2.22 -15.82 12.64
N GLN A 25 2.19 -14.78 13.48
CA GLN A 25 2.60 -13.43 13.09
C GLN A 25 4.08 -13.38 12.70
N LYS A 26 4.98 -13.97 13.50
CA LYS A 26 6.41 -14.04 13.18
C LYS A 26 6.66 -14.71 11.84
N SER A 27 6.04 -15.85 11.58
CA SER A 27 6.16 -16.55 10.30
C SER A 27 5.68 -15.69 9.13
N LYS A 28 4.54 -15.01 9.28
CA LYS A 28 3.97 -14.18 8.22
C LYS A 28 4.79 -12.91 7.95
N PHE A 29 5.18 -12.18 9.00
CA PHE A 29 5.99 -10.97 8.89
C PHE A 29 7.40 -11.28 8.37
N GLY A 30 7.99 -12.39 8.84
CA GLY A 30 9.29 -12.86 8.37
C GLY A 30 9.26 -13.25 6.89
N ASN A 31 8.19 -13.90 6.42
CA ASN A 31 8.04 -14.20 4.99
C ASN A 31 7.99 -12.90 4.16
N ALA A 32 7.22 -11.90 4.60
CA ALA A 32 7.15 -10.61 3.90
C ALA A 32 8.51 -9.91 3.78
N ILE A 33 9.36 -9.97 4.83
CA ILE A 33 10.69 -9.34 4.82
C ILE A 33 11.72 -10.16 4.04
N TYR A 34 11.81 -11.46 4.27
CA TYR A 34 12.90 -12.28 3.76
C TYR A 34 12.60 -12.91 2.40
N THR A 35 11.33 -12.93 1.99
CA THR A 35 10.88 -13.55 0.74
C THR A 35 9.90 -12.64 -0.02
N PRO A 36 10.27 -11.37 -0.30
CA PRO A 36 9.39 -10.46 -1.03
C PRO A 36 9.10 -11.00 -2.42
N ALA A 37 7.84 -10.95 -2.83
CA ALA A 37 7.39 -11.46 -4.12
C ALA A 37 7.32 -10.32 -5.15
N ALA A 38 8.18 -10.38 -6.17
CA ALA A 38 8.10 -9.45 -7.29
C ALA A 38 6.77 -9.64 -8.05
N ARG A 39 6.04 -8.54 -8.26
CA ARG A 39 4.72 -8.48 -8.90
C ARG A 39 4.78 -8.53 -10.44
N LEU A 40 5.63 -9.41 -10.96
CA LEU A 40 5.93 -9.50 -12.40
C LEU A 40 4.71 -9.95 -13.22
N LYS A 41 3.95 -10.92 -12.72
CA LYS A 41 2.77 -11.44 -13.44
C LYS A 41 1.68 -10.40 -13.53
N GLU A 42 1.45 -9.68 -12.44
CA GLU A 42 0.54 -8.55 -12.32
C GLU A 42 0.96 -7.44 -13.30
N GLY A 43 2.23 -7.04 -13.29
CA GLY A 43 2.77 -6.03 -14.20
C GLY A 43 2.65 -6.39 -15.69
N LEU A 44 2.90 -7.66 -16.05
CA LEU A 44 2.69 -8.14 -17.43
C LEU A 44 1.21 -8.10 -17.83
N LEU A 45 0.30 -8.48 -16.93
CA LEU A 45 -1.13 -8.42 -17.18
C LEU A 45 -1.60 -6.97 -17.34
N PHE A 46 -1.10 -6.05 -16.51
CA PHE A 46 -1.36 -4.61 -16.63
C PHE A 46 -0.93 -4.06 -17.99
N SER A 47 0.25 -4.46 -18.48
CA SER A 47 0.71 -4.09 -19.82
C SER A 47 -0.17 -4.65 -20.93
N GLN A 48 -0.67 -5.89 -20.79
CA GLN A 48 -1.57 -6.50 -21.78
C GLN A 48 -2.97 -5.89 -21.75
N PHE A 49 -3.43 -5.49 -20.56
CA PHE A 49 -4.73 -4.85 -20.39
C PHE A 49 -4.80 -3.49 -21.08
N GLY A 50 -3.69 -2.74 -21.11
CA GLY A 50 -3.55 -1.53 -21.93
C GLY A 50 -4.34 -0.31 -21.46
N LYS A 51 -4.98 -0.35 -20.29
CA LYS A 51 -5.76 0.76 -19.70
C LYS A 51 -5.25 1.24 -18.33
N ILE A 52 -4.02 0.89 -17.97
CA ILE A 52 -3.35 1.43 -16.79
C ILE A 52 -2.68 2.76 -17.17
N HIS A 53 -2.97 3.83 -16.43
CA HIS A 53 -2.41 5.16 -16.72
C HIS A 53 -1.09 5.43 -16.02
N SER A 54 -0.87 4.83 -14.85
CA SER A 54 0.38 4.94 -14.09
C SER A 54 0.53 3.72 -13.21
N CYS A 55 1.78 3.34 -12.93
CA CYS A 55 2.14 2.19 -12.10
C CYS A 55 3.53 2.43 -11.51
N ILE A 56 3.69 2.24 -10.20
CA ILE A 56 4.95 2.28 -9.45
C ILE A 56 4.94 1.13 -8.43
N ASP A 57 6.11 0.59 -8.09
CA ASP A 57 6.26 -0.30 -6.94
C ASP A 57 6.45 0.47 -5.64
N SER A 58 5.99 -0.11 -4.52
CA SER A 58 6.15 0.48 -3.19
C SER A 58 7.35 -0.14 -2.46
N SER A 59 8.53 0.45 -2.62
CA SER A 59 9.75 0.09 -1.88
C SER A 59 9.97 0.95 -0.63
N ASP A 60 9.66 2.24 -0.67
CA ASP A 60 9.95 3.18 0.44
C ASP A 60 8.74 3.46 1.33
N GLY A 61 7.64 2.73 1.12
CA GLY A 61 6.38 2.85 1.84
C GLY A 61 5.27 3.46 0.98
N LEU A 62 4.03 3.16 1.36
CA LEU A 62 2.83 3.58 0.63
C LEU A 62 2.73 5.10 0.52
N ALA A 63 3.01 5.84 1.61
CA ALA A 63 2.92 7.30 1.63
C ALA A 63 3.88 7.95 0.61
N TRP A 64 5.14 7.49 0.59
CA TRP A 64 6.14 7.98 -0.37
C TRP A 64 5.78 7.61 -1.81
N SER A 65 5.31 6.39 -2.02
CA SER A 65 4.96 5.89 -3.35
C SER A 65 3.74 6.62 -3.94
N LEU A 66 2.76 7.00 -3.10
CA LEU A 66 1.63 7.85 -3.50
C LEU A 66 2.09 9.27 -3.85
N PHE A 67 3.07 9.81 -3.12
CA PHE A 67 3.69 11.09 -3.44
C PHE A 67 4.42 11.05 -4.79
N GLU A 68 5.20 9.99 -5.03
CA GLU A 68 5.87 9.78 -6.31
C GLU A 68 4.86 9.62 -7.47
N LEU A 69 3.70 8.99 -7.23
CA LEU A 69 2.60 8.95 -8.21
C LEU A 69 2.05 10.34 -8.54
N LEU A 70 2.01 11.27 -7.58
CA LEU A 70 1.62 12.66 -7.82
C LEU A 70 2.77 13.54 -8.36
N ARG A 71 4.02 13.07 -8.33
CA ARG A 71 5.16 13.89 -8.75
C ARG A 71 4.98 14.39 -10.18
N ASN A 72 5.20 15.69 -10.35
CA ASN A 72 4.99 16.45 -11.60
C ASN A 72 3.53 16.45 -12.10
N LYS A 73 2.55 16.26 -11.21
CA LYS A 73 1.10 16.35 -11.49
C LYS A 73 0.47 17.39 -10.57
N ASP A 74 0.93 18.63 -10.68
CA ASP A 74 0.65 19.71 -9.73
C ASP A 74 -0.83 20.10 -9.61
N GLU A 75 -1.67 19.67 -10.55
CA GLU A 75 -3.12 19.91 -10.56
C GLU A 75 -3.92 18.77 -9.88
N LEU A 76 -3.27 17.70 -9.44
CA LEU A 76 -3.91 16.50 -8.91
C LEU A 76 -3.59 16.26 -7.43
N GLY A 77 -4.54 15.69 -6.71
CA GLY A 77 -4.41 15.13 -5.38
C GLY A 77 -4.89 13.68 -5.33
N ILE A 78 -4.73 13.03 -4.18
CA ILE A 78 -5.21 11.67 -3.92
C ILE A 78 -6.11 11.67 -2.70
N LEU A 79 -7.30 11.09 -2.83
CA LEU A 79 -8.17 10.77 -1.72
C LEU A 79 -8.22 9.25 -1.56
N LEU A 80 -7.68 8.74 -0.46
CA LEU A 80 -7.75 7.35 -0.05
C LEU A 80 -9.03 7.10 0.75
N ASP A 81 -9.75 6.04 0.39
CA ASP A 81 -10.93 5.57 1.10
C ASP A 81 -10.55 4.53 2.18
N ASN A 82 -9.46 3.79 1.95
CA ASN A 82 -8.97 2.74 2.84
C ASN A 82 -7.53 2.36 2.52
N ILE A 83 -6.86 1.68 3.45
CA ILE A 83 -5.58 1.00 3.21
C ILE A 83 -5.79 -0.51 3.40
N PRO A 84 -5.38 -1.36 2.45
CA PRO A 84 -5.53 -2.81 2.60
C PRO A 84 -4.45 -3.28 3.56
N ILE A 85 -4.79 -3.39 4.84
CA ILE A 85 -3.89 -3.85 5.90
C ILE A 85 -4.16 -5.33 6.16
N ASP A 86 -3.11 -6.13 6.30
CA ASP A 86 -3.28 -7.54 6.63
C ASP A 86 -3.87 -7.71 8.05
N PRO A 87 -4.87 -8.57 8.28
CA PRO A 87 -5.47 -8.74 9.61
C PRO A 87 -4.46 -9.08 10.72
N ASN A 88 -3.36 -9.77 10.40
CA ASN A 88 -2.34 -10.08 11.41
C ASN A 88 -1.55 -8.84 11.85
N VAL A 89 -1.49 -7.82 10.99
CA VAL A 89 -0.93 -6.48 11.29
C VAL A 89 -1.91 -5.70 12.14
N THR A 90 -3.20 -5.72 11.82
CA THR A 90 -4.25 -5.11 12.65
C THR A 90 -4.22 -5.67 14.07
N ASP A 91 -4.27 -7.00 14.22
CA ASP A 91 -4.21 -7.68 15.52
C ASP A 91 -2.91 -7.33 16.30
N PHE A 92 -1.80 -7.21 15.58
CA PHE A 92 -0.52 -6.82 16.17
C PHE A 92 -0.53 -5.37 16.65
N ALA A 93 -1.02 -4.46 15.81
CA ALA A 93 -1.08 -3.03 16.08
C ALA A 93 -1.99 -2.75 17.29
N GLU A 94 -3.17 -3.35 17.34
CA GLU A 94 -4.10 -3.26 18.48
C GLU A 94 -3.45 -3.71 19.79
N LYS A 95 -2.79 -4.87 19.80
CA LYS A 95 -2.11 -5.41 20.98
C LYS A 95 -1.06 -4.45 21.55
N HIS A 96 -0.38 -3.71 20.68
CA HIS A 96 0.75 -2.84 21.04
C HIS A 96 0.38 -1.36 21.10
N ASN A 97 -0.91 -1.02 20.96
CA ASN A 97 -1.40 0.37 20.88
C ASN A 97 -0.70 1.20 19.80
N ILE A 98 -0.42 0.56 18.66
CA ILE A 98 0.14 1.21 17.46
C ILE A 98 -1.01 1.43 16.48
N ARG A 99 -0.98 2.51 15.71
CA ARG A 99 -1.90 2.70 14.59
C ARG A 99 -1.49 1.79 13.43
N ALA A 100 -2.39 0.94 12.95
CA ALA A 100 -2.07 0.01 11.87
C ALA A 100 -1.71 0.74 10.57
N GLU A 101 -2.31 1.91 10.34
CA GLU A 101 -2.03 2.78 9.20
C GLU A 101 -0.59 3.29 9.23
N GLU A 102 0.00 3.55 10.40
CA GLU A 102 1.41 3.97 10.48
C GLU A 102 2.36 2.88 10.00
N LEU A 103 2.07 1.62 10.36
CA LEU A 103 2.84 0.46 9.88
C LEU A 103 2.69 0.27 8.37
N ALA A 104 1.53 0.59 7.81
CA ALA A 104 1.24 0.43 6.39
C ALA A 104 1.72 1.60 5.52
N LEU A 105 1.76 2.82 6.06
CA LEU A 105 2.11 4.03 5.33
C LEU A 105 3.62 4.25 5.21
N TYR A 106 4.37 3.95 6.27
CA TYR A 106 5.72 4.50 6.46
C TYR A 106 6.83 3.45 6.60
N ALA A 107 6.52 2.16 6.42
CA ALA A 107 7.51 1.09 6.60
C ALA A 107 8.36 0.82 5.36
N GLY A 108 7.73 0.50 4.22
CA GLY A 108 8.44 0.12 3.00
C GLY A 108 8.69 -1.38 2.86
N GLU A 109 9.43 -1.73 1.81
CA GLU A 109 9.81 -3.09 1.42
C GLU A 109 8.62 -4.02 1.09
N GLU A 110 7.41 -3.48 0.86
CA GLU A 110 6.26 -4.30 0.48
C GLU A 110 6.34 -4.81 -0.97
N PHE A 111 6.98 -4.04 -1.87
CA PHE A 111 7.10 -4.33 -3.31
C PHE A 111 5.76 -4.57 -4.02
N GLU A 112 4.68 -4.04 -3.47
CA GLU A 112 3.36 -4.03 -4.11
C GLU A 112 3.27 -2.96 -5.20
N LEU A 113 2.50 -3.23 -6.26
CA LEU A 113 2.27 -2.24 -7.32
C LEU A 113 1.12 -1.31 -6.93
N LEU A 114 1.40 -0.01 -6.96
CA LEU A 114 0.41 1.06 -6.92
C LEU A 114 0.17 1.56 -8.33
N PHE A 115 -1.09 1.55 -8.76
CA PHE A 115 -1.45 1.86 -10.14
C PHE A 115 -2.79 2.59 -10.20
N THR A 116 -2.99 3.31 -11.31
CA THR A 116 -4.21 4.08 -11.59
C THR A 116 -4.85 3.63 -12.89
N LEU A 117 -6.17 3.63 -12.93
CA LEU A 117 -7.00 3.35 -14.11
C LEU A 117 -8.30 4.16 -14.00
N LYS A 118 -9.11 4.18 -15.06
CA LYS A 118 -10.46 4.74 -14.96
C LYS A 118 -11.35 3.83 -14.12
N GLU A 119 -12.30 4.44 -13.40
CA GLU A 119 -13.27 3.72 -12.59
C GLU A 119 -14.06 2.67 -13.41
N GLU A 120 -14.45 3.04 -14.63
CA GLU A 120 -15.20 2.18 -15.56
C GLU A 120 -14.44 0.90 -15.96
N ASP A 121 -13.11 0.92 -15.92
CA ASP A 121 -12.26 -0.21 -16.28
C ASP A 121 -11.94 -1.15 -15.11
N TYR A 122 -12.25 -0.75 -13.86
CA TYR A 122 -11.90 -1.51 -12.66
C TYR A 122 -12.54 -2.90 -12.63
N THR A 123 -13.83 -2.99 -12.96
CA THR A 123 -14.55 -4.27 -12.94
C THR A 123 -14.00 -5.27 -13.96
N GLU A 124 -13.55 -4.78 -15.12
CA GLU A 124 -12.93 -5.60 -16.16
C GLU A 124 -11.58 -6.14 -15.67
N LEU A 125 -10.69 -5.25 -15.19
CA LEU A 125 -9.38 -5.65 -14.67
C LEU A 125 -9.54 -6.63 -13.50
N GLN A 126 -10.44 -6.37 -12.56
CA GLN A 126 -10.65 -7.25 -11.40
C GLN A 126 -11.02 -8.67 -11.83
N LYS A 127 -11.85 -8.84 -12.88
CA LYS A 127 -12.20 -10.17 -13.40
C LYS A 127 -10.99 -10.87 -14.03
N LEU A 128 -10.17 -10.13 -14.79
CA LEU A 128 -8.94 -10.66 -15.39
C LEU A 128 -7.95 -11.12 -14.32
N MET A 129 -7.74 -10.31 -13.28
CA MET A 129 -6.86 -10.64 -12.15
C MET A 129 -7.37 -11.90 -11.41
N LYS A 130 -8.67 -11.95 -11.09
CA LYS A 130 -9.27 -13.12 -10.43
C LYS A 130 -9.18 -14.39 -11.25
N ALA A 131 -9.29 -14.32 -12.58
CA ALA A 131 -9.11 -15.49 -13.46
C ALA A 131 -7.69 -16.09 -13.38
N GLN A 132 -6.72 -15.32 -12.87
CA GLN A 132 -5.34 -15.75 -12.65
C GLN A 132 -5.02 -16.01 -11.17
N ASN A 133 -6.04 -16.07 -10.29
CA ASN A 133 -5.89 -16.16 -8.83
C ASN A 133 -5.05 -15.00 -8.23
N MET A 134 -5.18 -13.80 -8.80
CA MET A 134 -4.54 -12.59 -8.29
C MET A 134 -5.62 -11.62 -7.82
N ASP A 135 -5.36 -10.95 -6.70
CA ASP A 135 -6.25 -9.93 -6.16
C ASP A 135 -5.71 -8.53 -6.44
N ILE A 136 -6.63 -7.57 -6.52
CA ILE A 136 -6.33 -6.15 -6.52
C ILE A 136 -7.27 -5.44 -5.57
N PHE A 137 -6.76 -4.38 -4.97
CA PHE A 137 -7.47 -3.58 -3.99
C PHE A 137 -7.57 -2.14 -4.52
N LYS A 138 -8.81 -1.66 -4.68
CA LYS A 138 -9.10 -0.24 -4.80
C LYS A 138 -8.92 0.39 -3.41
N ILE A 139 -8.17 1.49 -3.36
CA ILE A 139 -7.80 2.16 -2.10
C ILE A 139 -8.21 3.63 -2.06
N GLY A 140 -8.71 4.16 -3.18
CA GLY A 140 -9.02 5.58 -3.32
C GLY A 140 -9.15 6.01 -4.77
N LYS A 141 -8.96 7.31 -5.01
CA LYS A 141 -9.05 7.95 -6.32
C LYS A 141 -8.09 9.12 -6.46
N ILE A 142 -7.70 9.39 -7.70
CA ILE A 142 -7.10 10.66 -8.11
C ILE A 142 -8.21 11.72 -8.19
N THR A 143 -7.93 12.94 -7.76
CA THR A 143 -8.88 14.07 -7.78
C THR A 143 -8.19 15.37 -8.17
N ASP A 144 -8.94 16.32 -8.69
CA ASP A 144 -8.55 17.73 -8.94
C ASP A 144 -8.74 18.63 -7.70
N LYS A 145 -9.22 18.06 -6.59
CA LYS A 145 -9.40 18.77 -5.32
C LYS A 145 -8.13 18.66 -4.49
N ASN A 146 -7.83 19.72 -3.74
CA ASN A 146 -6.64 19.80 -2.89
C ASN A 146 -5.35 19.35 -3.62
N PRO A 147 -4.97 20.02 -4.72
CA PRO A 147 -3.80 19.61 -5.50
C PRO A 147 -2.54 19.48 -4.65
N GLY A 148 -1.74 18.45 -4.93
CA GLY A 148 -0.54 18.11 -4.18
C GLY A 148 -0.78 17.42 -2.82
N LEU A 149 -2.02 17.32 -2.35
CA LEU A 149 -2.34 16.61 -1.10
C LEU A 149 -2.68 15.14 -1.34
N ILE A 150 -2.27 14.32 -0.38
CA ILE A 150 -2.70 12.93 -0.22
C ILE A 150 -3.47 12.89 1.09
N GLN A 151 -4.73 12.45 1.05
CA GLN A 151 -5.61 12.47 2.20
C GLN A 151 -6.25 11.10 2.40
N LEU A 152 -6.31 10.63 3.64
CA LEU A 152 -7.06 9.44 4.03
C LEU A 152 -8.39 9.83 4.66
N VAL A 153 -9.48 9.22 4.20
CA VAL A 153 -10.79 9.33 4.84
C VAL A 153 -10.80 8.47 6.10
N GLU A 154 -10.99 9.10 7.26
CA GLU A 154 -11.22 8.44 8.54
C GLU A 154 -12.51 8.99 9.15
N ASP A 155 -13.49 8.11 9.36
CA ASP A 155 -14.86 8.46 9.75
C ASP A 155 -15.49 9.51 8.82
N GLU A 156 -15.75 10.72 9.34
CA GLU A 156 -16.32 11.86 8.61
C GLU A 156 -15.28 12.95 8.32
N LYS A 157 -13.99 12.64 8.49
CA LYS A 157 -12.87 13.58 8.33
C LYS A 157 -11.84 13.06 7.34
N THR A 158 -10.98 13.98 6.92
CA THR A 158 -9.79 13.66 6.12
C THR A 158 -8.55 13.97 6.95
N ILE A 159 -7.56 13.09 6.84
CA ILE A 159 -6.25 13.26 7.46
C ILE A 159 -5.22 13.36 6.35
N ASP A 160 -4.38 14.41 6.41
CA ASP A 160 -3.30 14.60 5.45
C ASP A 160 -2.20 13.57 5.72
N ILE A 161 -1.81 12.85 4.67
CA ILE A 161 -0.68 11.93 4.69
C ILE A 161 0.55 12.72 4.25
N SER A 162 1.50 12.88 5.18
CA SER A 162 2.78 13.50 4.84
C SER A 162 3.61 12.56 3.96
N PRO A 163 4.34 13.07 2.95
CA PRO A 163 5.21 12.28 2.09
C PRO A 163 6.50 11.92 2.84
N LYS A 164 6.36 11.08 3.86
CA LYS A 164 7.47 10.45 4.57
C LYS A 164 7.58 9.03 4.04
N GLY A 165 8.79 8.63 3.68
CA GLY A 165 9.11 7.23 3.44
C GLY A 165 9.83 6.65 4.65
N TRP A 166 10.36 5.46 4.47
CA TRP A 166 11.36 4.92 5.39
C TRP A 166 12.57 5.87 5.48
N GLU A 167 12.84 6.42 6.66
CA GLU A 167 13.99 7.32 6.89
C GLU A 167 15.26 6.48 7.18
N HIS A 168 16.13 6.38 6.17
CA HIS A 168 17.51 5.93 6.33
C HIS A 168 18.26 6.90 7.26
N PHE A 169 18.47 6.49 8.51
CA PHE A 169 19.28 7.15 9.55
C PHE A 169 18.70 8.47 10.10
N SER A 170 18.25 8.40 11.35
CA SER A 170 18.31 9.51 12.30
C SER A 170 19.07 9.09 13.56
#